data_AF-A0A1M3EE44-F1
#
_entry.id   AF-A0A1M3EE44-F1
#
_cell.length_a   1.000
_cell.length_b   1.000
_cell.length_c   1.000
_cell.angle_alpha   90.00
_cell.angle_beta   90.00
_cell.angle_gamma   90.00
#
_symmetry.space_group_name_H-M   'P 1'
#
loop_
_entity.id
_entity.type
_entity.pdbx_description
1 polymer ?
#
loop_
_entity_poly.entity_id
_entity_poly.type
_entity_poly.pdbx_seq_one_letter_code
_entity_poly.pdbx_strand_id
1 'polypeptide(L)'
;MKAGSSKIILVLLAVLITIGITALVRFDARNAQPDAEKILTKDAAFGRENITWIKVDTFINLVQKAYHPNVEANTASNLLVVFIKNANTVAQDFYNGNESLLKYRINDHDFEIDYDKHNNNVVGRFKIKDRLVAVPNDVLIKVIDKTIN
;
A
#
# COMPACT_ATOMS: atom_id res chain seq x y z
N MET A 1 22.59 -36.00 62.53
CA MET A 1 22.75 -34.98 61.46
C MET A 1 23.09 -35.67 60.15
N LYS A 2 22.24 -35.61 59.12
CA LYS A 2 22.64 -35.86 57.72
C LYS A 2 22.17 -34.69 56.86
N ALA A 3 22.80 -33.53 57.07
CA ALA A 3 22.59 -32.31 56.28
C ALA A 3 23.15 -32.40 54.84
N GLY A 4 23.72 -33.55 54.45
CA GLY A 4 24.29 -33.79 53.13
C GLY A 4 23.27 -34.27 52.08
N SER A 5 22.29 -35.11 52.45
CA SER A 5 21.35 -35.69 51.47
C SER A 5 20.32 -34.70 50.94
N SER A 6 19.82 -33.77 51.77
CA SER A 6 18.82 -32.79 51.32
C SER A 6 19.40 -31.77 50.33
N LYS A 7 20.67 -31.38 50.50
CA LYS A 7 21.37 -30.50 49.57
C LYS A 7 21.58 -31.15 48.20
N ILE A 8 21.92 -32.43 48.17
CA ILE A 8 22.11 -33.20 46.92
C ILE A 8 20.77 -33.33 46.16
N ILE A 9 19.68 -33.60 46.87
CA ILE A 9 18.33 -33.68 46.27
C ILE A 9 17.89 -32.34 45.69
N LEU A 10 18.14 -31.23 46.39
CA LEU A 10 17.80 -29.89 45.91
C LEU A 10 18.63 -29.49 44.68
N VAL A 11 19.92 -29.85 44.64
CA VAL A 11 20.78 -29.60 43.47
C VAL A 11 20.31 -30.42 42.26
N LEU A 12 19.96 -31.69 42.45
CA LEU A 12 19.41 -32.54 41.38
C LEU A 12 18.08 -32.01 40.84
N LEU A 13 17.20 -31.54 41.73
CA LEU A 13 15.92 -30.96 41.33
C LEU A 13 16.12 -29.65 40.56
N ALA A 14 17.04 -28.80 41.01
CA ALA A 14 17.38 -27.56 40.30
C ALA A 14 17.90 -27.86 38.88
N VAL A 15 18.82 -28.82 38.73
CA VAL A 15 19.36 -29.22 37.42
C VAL A 15 18.26 -29.73 36.49
N LEU A 16 17.33 -30.55 36.98
CA LEU A 16 16.21 -31.05 36.18
C LEU A 16 15.26 -29.93 35.73
N ILE A 17 14.99 -28.94 36.58
CA ILE A 17 14.17 -27.77 36.24
C ILE A 17 14.87 -26.94 35.17
N THR A 18 16.18 -26.67 35.30
CA THR A 18 16.93 -25.88 34.31
C THR A 18 16.98 -26.58 32.95
N ILE A 19 17.15 -27.90 32.92
CA ILE A 19 17.12 -28.70 31.68
C ILE A 19 15.71 -28.68 31.07
N GLY A 20 14.65 -28.84 31.87
CA GLY A 20 13.27 -28.77 31.40
C GLY A 20 12.92 -27.41 30.79
N ILE A 21 13.29 -26.30 31.44
CA ILE A 21 13.02 -24.94 30.95
C ILE A 21 13.80 -24.66 29.67
N THR A 22 15.08 -25.03 29.60
CA THR A 22 15.91 -24.82 28.41
C THR A 22 15.46 -25.67 27.22
N ALA A 23 14.93 -26.88 27.46
CA ALA A 23 14.34 -27.71 26.42
C ALA A 23 13.02 -27.12 25.89
N LEU A 24 12.16 -26.62 26.78
CA LEU A 24 10.89 -25.98 26.42
C LEU A 24 11.12 -24.73 25.57
N VAL A 25 11.99 -23.82 26.02
CA VAL A 25 12.31 -22.58 25.28
C VAL A 25 12.92 -22.86 23.91
N ARG A 26 13.75 -23.90 23.79
CA ARG A 26 14.32 -24.30 22.49
C ARG A 26 13.33 -25.00 21.58
N PHE A 27 12.32 -25.67 22.13
CA PHE A 27 11.24 -26.30 21.36
C PHE A 27 10.29 -25.22 20.81
N ASP A 28 9.92 -24.24 21.64
CA ASP A 28 9.12 -23.08 21.20
C ASP A 28 9.88 -22.25 20.16
N ALA A 29 11.18 -22.01 20.34
CA ALA A 29 11.99 -21.26 19.37
C ALA A 29 12.20 -22.00 18.03
N ARG A 30 12.12 -23.33 18.00
CA ARG A 30 12.22 -24.14 16.76
C ARG A 30 10.89 -24.24 16.02
N ASN A 31 9.79 -24.13 16.74
CA ASN A 31 8.43 -24.16 16.19
C ASN A 31 7.84 -22.76 15.97
N ALA A 32 8.53 -21.71 16.43
CA ALA A 32 8.30 -20.35 16.00
C ALA A 32 8.63 -20.29 14.50
N GLN A 33 7.62 -20.52 13.66
CA GLN A 33 7.65 -19.95 12.33
C GLN A 33 7.92 -18.45 12.51
N PRO A 34 8.79 -17.84 11.69
CA PRO A 34 8.81 -16.39 11.65
C PRO A 34 7.36 -15.99 11.42
N ASP A 35 6.79 -15.21 12.34
CA ASP A 35 5.62 -14.42 12.05
C ASP A 35 6.06 -13.56 10.86
N ALA A 36 5.88 -14.10 9.66
CA ALA A 36 5.74 -13.31 8.47
C ALA A 36 4.59 -12.42 8.85
N GLU A 37 4.93 -11.20 9.26
CA GLU A 37 4.01 -10.13 9.53
C GLU A 37 2.98 -10.23 8.42
N LYS A 38 1.82 -10.82 8.75
CA LYS A 38 0.69 -10.77 7.87
C LYS A 38 0.37 -9.30 7.95
N ILE A 39 0.96 -8.53 7.03
CA ILE A 39 0.37 -7.32 6.53
C ILE A 39 -1.03 -7.80 6.21
N LEU A 40 -1.93 -7.54 7.15
CA LEU A 40 -3.35 -7.59 6.92
C LEU A 40 -3.48 -6.58 5.79
N THR A 41 -3.43 -7.07 4.55
CA THR A 41 -4.15 -6.46 3.46
C THR A 41 -5.59 -6.56 3.92
N LYS A 42 -5.96 -5.64 4.83
CA LYS A 42 -7.30 -5.07 4.90
C LYS A 42 -7.69 -4.98 3.44
N ASP A 43 -8.79 -5.65 3.08
CA ASP A 43 -9.34 -5.66 1.73
C ASP A 43 -9.03 -4.33 1.05
N ALA A 44 -8.64 -4.35 -0.22
CA ALA A 44 -8.32 -3.19 -1.07
C ALA A 44 -9.46 -2.15 -1.11
N ALA A 45 -9.81 -1.62 0.05
CA ALA A 45 -10.93 -0.80 0.39
C ALA A 45 -10.30 0.55 0.56
N PHE A 46 -10.31 1.28 -0.54
CA PHE A 46 -9.93 2.67 -0.53
C PHE A 46 -10.85 3.41 0.44
N GLY A 47 -10.26 4.21 1.32
CA GLY A 47 -10.98 5.04 2.27
C GLY A 47 -10.77 6.50 1.90
N ARG A 48 -11.70 7.39 2.29
CA ARG A 48 -11.55 8.84 2.03
C ARG A 48 -10.29 9.42 2.67
N GLU A 49 -9.79 8.78 3.71
CA GLU A 49 -8.53 9.07 4.39
C GLU A 49 -7.28 8.87 3.49
N ASN A 50 -7.41 8.13 2.38
CA ASN A 50 -6.31 7.80 1.48
C ASN A 50 -6.22 8.75 0.26
N ILE A 51 -6.62 10.02 0.45
CA ILE A 51 -6.54 11.08 -0.55
C ILE A 51 -5.46 12.09 -0.13
N THR A 52 -4.58 12.43 -1.07
CA THR A 52 -3.63 13.54 -0.93
C THR A 52 -4.07 14.70 -1.81
N TRP A 53 -4.09 15.90 -1.23
CA TRP A 53 -4.31 17.14 -1.98
C TRP A 53 -2.99 17.67 -2.52
N ILE A 54 -2.90 17.84 -3.84
CA ILE A 54 -1.68 18.27 -4.52
C ILE A 54 -1.99 19.42 -5.48
N LYS A 55 -1.03 20.35 -5.64
CA LYS A 55 -1.15 21.43 -6.63
C LYS A 55 -1.34 20.86 -8.03
N VAL A 56 -2.28 21.44 -8.78
CA VAL A 56 -2.63 21.00 -10.14
C VAL A 56 -1.38 20.89 -11.02
N ASP A 57 -0.56 21.93 -11.10
CA ASP A 57 0.63 21.96 -11.97
C ASP A 57 1.67 20.91 -11.56
N THR A 58 1.81 20.68 -10.25
CA THR A 58 2.71 19.63 -9.73
C THR A 58 2.23 18.25 -10.15
N PHE A 59 0.94 17.98 -10.01
CA PHE A 59 0.40 16.70 -10.42
C PHE A 59 0.47 16.49 -11.93
N ILE A 60 0.17 17.51 -12.75
CA ILE A 60 0.34 17.49 -14.21
C ILE A 60 1.78 17.13 -14.57
N ASN A 61 2.76 17.81 -13.97
CA ASN A 61 4.18 17.54 -14.24
C ASN A 61 4.58 16.10 -13.86
N LEU A 62 4.08 15.60 -12.73
CA LEU A 62 4.33 14.24 -12.27
C LEU A 62 3.75 13.20 -13.24
N VAL A 63 2.48 13.34 -13.63
CA VAL A 63 1.86 12.38 -14.58
C VAL A 63 2.51 12.47 -15.96
N GLN A 64 2.87 13.66 -16.42
CA GLN A 64 3.60 13.85 -17.67
C GLN A 64 4.94 13.11 -17.65
N LYS A 65 5.74 13.29 -16.59
CA LYS A 65 7.01 12.57 -16.45
C LYS A 65 6.82 11.05 -16.39
N ALA A 66 5.82 10.57 -15.66
CA ALA A 66 5.59 9.14 -15.45
C ALA A 66 5.09 8.39 -16.70
N TYR A 67 4.36 9.07 -17.59
CA TYR A 67 3.61 8.40 -18.66
C TYR A 67 3.83 8.98 -20.07
N HIS A 68 4.70 9.99 -20.25
CA HIS A 68 5.04 10.49 -21.58
C HIS A 68 5.64 9.38 -22.46
N PRO A 69 5.31 9.31 -23.77
CA PRO A 69 4.46 10.22 -24.56
C PRO A 69 2.97 9.86 -24.54
N ASN A 70 2.56 8.90 -23.72
CA ASN A 70 1.23 8.30 -23.78
C ASN A 70 0.18 9.04 -22.94
N VAL A 71 0.52 10.18 -22.34
CA VAL A 71 -0.35 10.93 -21.44
C VAL A 71 -0.65 12.33 -21.98
N GLU A 72 -1.91 12.71 -21.84
CA GLU A 72 -2.41 14.06 -22.08
C GLU A 72 -3.09 14.54 -20.81
N ALA A 73 -2.72 15.72 -20.32
CA ALA A 73 -3.32 16.34 -19.15
C ALA A 73 -3.89 17.69 -19.54
N ASN A 74 -5.20 17.86 -19.39
CA ASN A 74 -5.92 19.06 -19.78
C ASN A 74 -6.72 19.60 -18.60
N THR A 75 -6.72 20.92 -18.43
CA THR A 75 -7.58 21.59 -17.45
C THR A 75 -8.73 22.28 -18.15
N ALA A 76 -9.95 22.10 -17.64
CA ALA A 76 -11.14 22.74 -18.14
C ALA A 76 -12.01 23.20 -16.97
N SER A 77 -12.18 24.52 -16.84
CA SER A 77 -12.93 25.17 -15.74
C SER A 77 -12.41 24.76 -14.35
N ASN A 78 -13.08 23.80 -13.71
CA ASN A 78 -12.78 23.28 -12.36
C ASN A 78 -12.40 21.79 -12.38
N LEU A 79 -11.97 21.28 -13.53
CA LEU A 79 -11.69 19.88 -13.74
C LEU A 79 -10.30 19.71 -14.37
N LEU A 80 -9.50 18.84 -13.78
CA LEU A 80 -8.31 18.28 -14.42
C LEU A 80 -8.68 16.92 -15.01
N VAL A 81 -8.39 16.73 -16.29
CA VAL A 81 -8.55 15.46 -17.00
C VAL A 81 -7.16 14.95 -17.38
N VAL A 82 -6.83 13.76 -16.92
CA VAL A 82 -5.62 13.00 -17.27
C VAL A 82 -6.06 11.84 -18.13
N PHE A 83 -5.58 11.79 -19.36
CA PHE A 83 -5.86 10.74 -20.32
C PHE A 83 -4.58 9.98 -20.65
N ILE A 84 -4.57 8.67 -20.43
CA ILE A 84 -3.43 7.80 -20.74
C ILE A 84 -3.85 6.84 -21.85
N LYS A 85 -3.24 6.99 -23.02
CA LYS A 85 -3.44 6.19 -24.24
C LYS A 85 -2.59 4.93 -24.23
N ASN A 86 -3.01 3.88 -24.95
CA ASN A 86 -2.22 2.65 -25.15
C ASN A 86 -1.68 2.06 -23.84
N ALA A 87 -2.50 2.18 -22.81
CA ALA A 87 -2.20 1.79 -21.46
C ALA A 87 -2.41 0.27 -21.34
N ASN A 88 -1.45 -0.50 -21.84
CA ASN A 88 -1.43 -1.97 -21.71
C ASN A 88 -1.20 -2.35 -20.22
N THR A 89 -0.06 -2.95 -19.85
CA THR A 89 0.35 -3.07 -18.44
C THR A 89 0.42 -1.72 -17.70
N VAL A 90 0.47 -0.62 -18.46
CA VAL A 90 0.54 0.76 -17.99
C VAL A 90 -0.80 1.30 -17.46
N ALA A 91 -1.96 0.74 -17.85
CA ALA A 91 -3.27 1.21 -17.36
C ALA A 91 -3.51 0.83 -15.91
N GLN A 92 -3.31 -0.45 -15.59
CA GLN A 92 -3.44 -0.96 -14.23
C GLN A 92 -2.44 -0.28 -13.30
N ASP A 93 -1.25 0.04 -13.82
CA ASP A 93 -0.26 0.81 -13.08
C ASP A 93 -0.82 2.15 -12.58
N PHE A 94 -1.58 2.91 -13.39
CA PHE A 94 -2.05 4.24 -12.97
C PHE A 94 -2.83 4.24 -11.65
N TYR A 95 -3.65 3.22 -11.42
CA TYR A 95 -4.40 3.04 -10.17
C TYR A 95 -3.80 1.94 -9.28
N ASN A 96 -2.52 1.61 -9.51
CA ASN A 96 -1.73 0.62 -8.75
C ASN A 96 -2.41 -0.77 -8.65
N GLY A 97 -3.18 -1.16 -9.67
CA GLY A 97 -3.97 -2.39 -9.67
C GLY A 97 -5.15 -2.40 -8.69
N ASN A 98 -5.39 -1.31 -7.95
CA ASN A 98 -6.48 -1.18 -7.00
C ASN A 98 -7.81 -0.90 -7.72
N GLU A 99 -8.49 -1.97 -8.16
CA GLU A 99 -9.76 -1.87 -8.88
C GLU A 99 -10.88 -1.18 -8.09
N SER A 100 -10.78 -1.09 -6.75
CA SER A 100 -11.77 -0.36 -5.95
C SER A 100 -11.79 1.13 -6.28
N LEU A 101 -10.68 1.71 -6.76
CA LEU A 101 -10.63 3.11 -7.21
C LEU A 101 -11.57 3.40 -8.38
N LEU A 102 -11.88 2.39 -9.19
CA LEU A 102 -12.78 2.50 -10.35
C LEU A 102 -14.26 2.63 -9.96
N LYS A 103 -14.59 2.41 -8.68
CA LYS A 103 -15.97 2.52 -8.16
C LYS A 103 -16.31 3.96 -7.73
N TYR A 104 -15.31 4.82 -7.55
CA TYR A 104 -15.49 6.17 -7.04
C TYR A 104 -15.91 7.13 -8.15
N ARG A 105 -16.84 8.01 -7.82
CA ARG A 105 -17.39 9.03 -8.71
C ARG A 105 -17.00 10.42 -8.24
N ILE A 106 -16.79 11.28 -9.22
CA ILE A 106 -16.22 12.62 -9.01
C ILE A 106 -17.07 13.50 -8.08
N ASN A 107 -18.39 13.33 -8.09
CA ASN A 107 -19.31 14.13 -7.28
C ASN A 107 -19.19 13.82 -5.78
N ASP A 108 -18.81 12.59 -5.44
CA ASP A 108 -18.78 12.12 -4.04
C ASP A 108 -17.39 12.18 -3.43
N HIS A 109 -16.34 12.11 -4.26
CA HIS A 109 -14.95 11.89 -3.82
C HIS A 109 -13.95 12.83 -4.48
N ASP A 110 -14.41 13.82 -5.26
CA ASP A 110 -13.57 14.79 -5.97
C ASP A 110 -12.62 14.18 -7.02
N PHE A 111 -12.68 12.87 -7.25
CA PHE A 111 -12.00 12.18 -8.33
C PHE A 111 -12.86 11.05 -8.92
N GLU A 112 -12.52 10.66 -10.14
CA GLU A 112 -13.07 9.50 -10.83
C GLU A 112 -12.00 8.92 -11.75
N ILE A 113 -11.91 7.60 -11.82
CA ILE A 113 -10.99 6.90 -12.72
C ILE A 113 -11.80 5.88 -13.51
N ASP A 114 -11.81 6.04 -14.83
CA ASP A 114 -12.38 5.06 -15.75
C ASP A 114 -11.27 4.34 -16.50
N TYR A 115 -11.41 3.02 -16.63
CA TYR A 115 -10.55 2.20 -17.45
C TYR A 115 -11.36 1.55 -18.57
N ASP A 116 -11.07 1.95 -19.80
CA ASP A 116 -11.58 1.32 -21.01
C ASP A 116 -10.69 0.13 -21.38
N LYS A 117 -11.17 -1.08 -21.05
CA LYS A 117 -10.48 -2.34 -21.34
C LYS A 117 -10.37 -2.66 -22.83
N HIS A 118 -11.27 -2.14 -23.67
CA HIS A 118 -11.27 -2.44 -25.09
C HIS A 118 -10.17 -1.66 -25.80
N ASN A 119 -10.06 -0.38 -25.47
CA ASN A 119 -9.07 0.52 -26.07
C ASN A 119 -7.79 0.65 -25.24
N ASN A 120 -7.70 -0.03 -24.10
CA ASN A 120 -6.61 0.07 -23.14
C ASN A 120 -6.32 1.52 -22.76
N ASN A 121 -7.34 2.27 -22.37
CA ASN A 121 -7.18 3.69 -22.06
C ASN A 121 -7.66 3.97 -20.63
N VAL A 122 -6.95 4.86 -19.93
CA VAL A 122 -7.36 5.32 -18.60
C VAL A 122 -7.70 6.80 -18.66
N VAL A 123 -8.84 7.16 -18.06
CA VAL A 123 -9.27 8.55 -17.89
C VAL A 123 -9.38 8.82 -16.39
N GLY A 124 -8.46 9.62 -15.86
CA GLY A 124 -8.54 10.19 -14.53
C GLY A 124 -9.17 11.58 -14.59
N ARG A 125 -10.21 11.82 -13.80
CA ARG A 125 -10.88 13.11 -13.66
C ARG A 125 -10.76 13.57 -12.22
N PHE A 126 -10.25 14.78 -12.01
CA PHE A 126 -9.95 15.31 -10.68
C PHE A 126 -10.52 16.72 -10.54
N LYS A 127 -11.39 16.92 -9.56
CA LYS A 127 -12.01 18.21 -9.28
C LYS A 127 -10.96 19.16 -8.69
N ILE A 128 -10.86 20.34 -9.27
CA ILE A 128 -9.96 21.40 -8.83
C ILE A 128 -10.68 22.21 -7.74
N LYS A 129 -10.07 22.30 -6.56
CA LYS A 129 -10.49 23.17 -5.45
C LYS A 129 -9.27 23.95 -4.97
N ASP A 130 -9.34 25.27 -4.93
CA ASP A 130 -8.25 26.12 -4.45
C ASP A 130 -6.88 25.84 -5.10
N ARG A 131 -6.89 25.54 -6.42
CA ARG A 131 -5.71 25.14 -7.22
C ARG A 131 -5.07 23.81 -6.80
N LEU A 132 -5.80 23.00 -6.04
CA LEU A 132 -5.44 21.64 -5.62
C LEU A 132 -6.38 20.62 -6.26
N VAL A 133 -5.91 19.39 -6.39
CA VAL A 133 -6.69 18.22 -6.79
C VAL A 133 -6.56 17.12 -5.74
N ALA A 134 -7.66 16.42 -5.49
CA ALA A 134 -7.72 15.25 -4.64
C ALA A 134 -7.21 14.02 -5.41
N VAL A 135 -6.03 13.50 -5.07
CA VAL A 135 -5.43 12.36 -5.75
C VAL A 135 -5.39 11.16 -4.79
N PRO A 136 -5.92 9.99 -5.18
CA PRO A 136 -5.76 8.76 -4.41
C PRO A 136 -4.29 8.44 -4.17
N ASN A 137 -3.93 8.03 -2.95
CA ASN A 137 -2.55 7.73 -2.58
C ASN A 137 -1.95 6.63 -3.46
N ASP A 138 -2.72 5.60 -3.83
CA ASP A 138 -2.30 4.56 -4.77
C ASP A 138 -1.85 5.12 -6.13
N VAL A 139 -2.59 6.10 -6.66
CA VAL A 139 -2.23 6.79 -7.90
C VAL A 139 -0.94 7.58 -7.70
N LEU A 140 -0.89 8.36 -6.62
CA LEU A 140 0.27 9.22 -6.34
C LEU A 140 1.55 8.41 -6.15
N ILE A 141 1.48 7.29 -5.43
CA ILE A 141 2.60 6.37 -5.21
C ILE A 141 3.12 5.86 -6.54
N LYS A 142 2.24 5.38 -7.44
CA LYS A 142 2.70 4.85 -8.73
C LYS A 142 3.27 5.93 -9.63
N VAL A 143 2.63 7.09 -9.67
CA VAL A 143 3.15 8.23 -10.44
C VAL A 143 4.55 8.58 -9.96
N ILE A 144 4.77 8.69 -8.64
CA ILE A 144 6.09 9.02 -8.08
C ILE A 144 7.12 7.92 -8.39
N ASP A 145 6.77 6.64 -8.18
CA ASP A 145 7.62 5.47 -8.48
C ASP A 145 8.16 5.54 -9.92
N LYS A 146 7.29 5.80 -10.91
CA LYS A 146 7.66 5.95 -12.32
C LYS A 146 8.42 7.23 -12.67
N THR A 147 8.41 8.24 -11.81
CA THR A 147 9.23 9.45 -12.04
C THR A 147 10.66 9.31 -11.55
N ILE A 148 10.92 8.36 -10.66
CA ILE A 148 12.23 8.13 -10.04
C ILE A 148 12.97 6.97 -10.75
N ASN A 149 12.23 5.96 -11.19
CA ASN A 149 12.73 4.73 -11.85
C ASN A 149 12.48 4.76 -13.36
#